data_AF-A0A0F9SRR4-F1
#
_entry.id   AF-A0A0F9SRR4-F1
#
_cell.length_a   1.000
_cell.length_b   1.000
_cell.length_c   1.000
_cell.angle_alpha   90.00
_cell.angle_beta   90.00
_cell.angle_gamma   90.00
#
_symmetry.space_group_name_H-M   'P 1'
#
loop_
_entity.id
_entity.type
_entity.pdbx_description
1 polymer ?
#
loop_
_entity_poly.entity_id
_entity_poly.type
_entity_poly.pdbx_seq_one_letter_code
_entity_poly.pdbx_strand_id
1 'polypeptide(L)' 'MEEKVRKNIAVLIILLSFVFLPACQQQAEKAIQPAPAYPVTQKGDQVDDYFGTEVADPYRWMEDD' A
#
# COMPACT_ATOMS: atom_id res chain seq x y z
N MET A 1 -11.11 29.67 -49.07
CA MET A 1 -11.61 28.48 -48.33
C MET A 1 -10.49 27.75 -47.60
N GLU A 2 -9.27 27.73 -48.14
CA GLU A 2 -8.07 27.13 -47.53
C GLU A 2 -7.76 27.58 -46.09
N GLU A 3 -7.83 28.87 -45.79
CA GLU A 3 -7.44 29.41 -44.47
C GLU A 3 -8.43 29.03 -43.36
N LYS A 4 -9.72 29.00 -43.69
CA LYS A 4 -10.79 28.64 -42.74
C LYS A 4 -10.74 27.16 -42.39
N VAL A 5 -10.38 26.30 -43.35
CA VAL A 5 -10.18 24.86 -43.12
C VAL A 5 -8.95 24.62 -42.27
N ARG A 6 -7.84 25.30 -42.53
CA ARG A 6 -6.62 25.21 -41.71
C ARG A 6 -6.85 25.66 -40.27
N LYS A 7 -7.63 26.74 -40.06
CA LYS A 7 -7.96 27.24 -38.73
C LYS A 7 -8.89 26.28 -37.96
N ASN A 8 -9.86 25.68 -38.64
CA ASN A 8 -10.75 24.68 -38.02
C ASN A 8 -10.01 23.37 -37.69
N ILE A 9 -9.07 22.94 -38.53
CA ILE A 9 -8.20 21.79 -38.25
C ILE A 9 -7.27 22.09 -37.06
N ALA A 10 -6.66 23.28 -37.01
CA ALA A 10 -5.82 23.67 -35.88
C ALA A 10 -6.61 23.74 -34.55
N VAL A 11 -7.84 24.26 -34.58
CA VAL A 11 -8.73 24.29 -33.41
C VAL A 11 -9.13 22.88 -32.96
N LEU A 12 -9.42 21.97 -33.90
CA LEU A 12 -9.73 20.58 -33.58
C LEU A 12 -8.54 19.83 -32.99
N ILE A 13 -7.31 20.08 -33.47
CA ILE A 13 -6.09 19.47 -32.92
C ILE A 13 -5.79 19.99 -31.50
N ILE A 14 -6.00 21.28 -31.24
CA ILE A 14 -5.81 21.89 -29.91
C ILE A 14 -6.85 21.38 -28.90
N LEU A 15 -8.10 21.17 -29.33
CA LEU A 15 -9.14 20.59 -28.47
C LEU A 15 -8.89 19.12 -28.17
N LEU A 16 -8.33 18.36 -29.11
CA LEU A 16 -8.02 16.94 -28.93
C LEU A 16 -6.85 16.71 -27.96
N SER A 17 -5.83 17.59 -27.97
CA SER A 17 -4.65 17.46 -27.10
C SER A 17 -4.94 17.77 -25.64
N PHE A 18 -5.92 18.63 -25.34
CA PHE A 18 -6.31 19.00 -23.97
C PHE A 18 -6.98 17.84 -23.19
N VAL A 19 -7.57 16.87 -23.91
CA VAL A 19 -8.27 15.71 -23.32
C VAL A 19 -7.30 14.61 -22.84
N PHE A 20 -6.06 14.57 -23.36
CA PHE A 20 -5.10 13.50 -23.07
C PHE A 20 -4.16 13.77 -21.87
N LEU A 21 -4.25 14.93 -21.21
CA LEU A 21 -3.31 15.34 -20.16
C LEU A 21 -3.58 14.93 -18.69
N PRO A 22 -4.72 14.34 -18.25
CA PRO A 22 -4.89 14.01 -16.83
C PRO A 22 -4.43 12.60 -16.43
N ALA A 23 -3.69 11.87 -17.27
CA ALA A 23 -3.26 10.49 -16.96
C ALA A 23 -1.92 10.37 -16.21
N CYS A 24 -1.14 11.45 -16.11
CA CYS A 24 0.23 11.39 -15.58
C CYS A 24 0.39 12.03 -14.18
N GLN A 25 -0.67 12.02 -13.38
CA GLN A 25 -0.60 12.51 -12.00
C GLN A 25 -1.28 11.55 -11.03
N GLN A 26 -0.99 10.25 -11.15
CA GLN A 26 -1.10 9.35 -10.01
C GLN A 26 0.21 9.46 -9.24
N GLN A 27 0.30 10.53 -8.44
CA GLN A 27 1.36 10.68 -7.46
C GLN A 27 1.26 9.45 -6.55
N ALA A 28 2.25 8.58 -6.64
CA ALA A 28 2.46 7.48 -5.72
C ALA A 28 2.85 8.10 -4.37
N GLU A 29 1.87 8.68 -3.69
CA GLU A 29 1.94 8.90 -2.26
C GLU A 29 1.93 7.49 -1.68
N LYS A 30 3.13 6.99 -1.37
CA LYS A 30 3.33 5.81 -0.55
C LYS A 30 2.82 6.20 0.83
N ALA A 31 1.50 6.24 0.98
CA ALA A 31 0.84 6.41 2.24
C ALA A 31 1.49 5.39 3.15
N ILE A 32 2.05 5.87 4.25
CA ILE A 32 2.53 5.01 5.33
C ILE A 32 1.28 4.25 5.76
N GLN A 33 1.12 3.04 5.23
CA GLN A 33 -0.01 2.21 5.60
C GLN A 33 0.11 1.99 7.11
N PRO A 34 -0.94 2.29 7.89
CA PRO A 34 -0.89 2.03 9.31
C PRO A 34 -0.56 0.55 9.51
N ALA A 35 0.35 0.26 10.45
CA ALA A 35 0.66 -1.12 10.80
C ALA A 35 -0.65 -1.86 11.13
N PRO A 36 -0.81 -3.11 10.68
CA PRO A 36 -2.00 -3.88 11.02
C PRO A 36 -2.12 -4.00 12.54
N ALA A 37 -3.34 -3.85 13.05
CA ALA A 37 -3.63 -4.06 14.46
C ALA A 37 -3.68 -5.58 14.72
N TYR A 38 -2.63 -6.13 15.31
CA TYR A 38 -2.61 -7.52 15.75
C TYR A 38 -3.45 -7.69 17.02
N PRO A 39 -4.20 -8.80 17.17
CA PRO A 39 -4.88 -9.12 18.42
C PRO A 39 -3.90 -9.20 19.59
N VAL A 40 -4.38 -8.89 20.80
CA VAL A 40 -3.61 -9.10 22.03
C VAL A 40 -3.60 -10.59 22.34
N THR A 41 -2.40 -11.16 22.50
CA THR A 41 -2.19 -12.57 22.86
C THR A 41 -1.85 -12.68 24.34
N GLN A 42 -2.45 -13.63 25.05
CA GLN A 42 -2.10 -13.93 26.44
C GLN A 42 -0.65 -14.42 26.54
N LYS A 43 0.05 -14.00 27.60
CA LYS A 43 1.32 -14.58 28.02
C LYS A 43 1.11 -15.38 29.29
N GLY A 44 1.64 -16.59 29.33
CA GLY A 44 1.77 -17.40 30.53
C GLY A 44 3.16 -17.31 31.14
N ASP A 45 3.37 -18.07 32.21
CA ASP A 45 4.60 -18.05 33.03
C ASP A 45 5.46 -19.32 32.84
N GLN A 46 5.21 -20.12 31.80
CA GLN A 46 5.96 -21.36 31.55
C GLN A 46 7.44 -21.03 31.29
N VAL A 47 8.33 -21.76 31.96
CA VAL A 47 9.78 -21.69 31.79
C VAL A 47 10.33 -23.11 31.82
N ASP A 48 11.17 -23.43 30.83
CA ASP A 48 11.81 -24.73 30.72
C ASP A 48 13.31 -24.61 30.99
N ASP A 49 13.91 -25.65 31.58
CA ASP A 49 15.36 -25.73 31.78
C ASP A 49 16.01 -26.59 30.70
N TYR A 50 17.01 -26.03 30.02
CA TYR A 50 17.85 -26.73 29.07
C TYR A 50 19.32 -26.67 29.51
N PHE A 51 19.80 -27.77 30.06
CA PHE A 51 21.19 -27.91 30.52
C PHE A 51 21.60 -26.80 31.50
N GLY A 52 20.70 -26.44 32.42
CA GLY A 52 20.90 -25.35 33.39
C GLY A 52 20.61 -23.96 32.84
N THR A 53 20.05 -23.85 31.63
CA THR A 53 19.61 -22.58 31.03
C THR A 53 18.10 -22.49 31.09
N GLU A 54 17.58 -21.53 31.85
CA GLU A 54 16.15 -21.22 31.90
C GLU A 54 15.70 -20.50 30.62
N VAL A 55 14.64 -21.01 29.97
CA VAL A 55 14.06 -20.48 28.74
C VAL A 55 12.57 -20.26 28.94
N ALA A 56 12.14 -19.00 28.93
CA ALA A 56 10.73 -18.65 29.07
C ALA A 56 9.96 -18.95 27.78
N ASP A 57 8.85 -19.66 27.92
CA ASP A 57 7.90 -19.96 26.86
C ASP A 57 6.50 -19.39 27.17
N PRO A 58 6.32 -18.07 27.06
CA PRO A 58 5.07 -17.42 27.45
C PRO A 58 3.88 -17.81 26.57
N TYR A 59 4.09 -18.52 25.46
CA TYR A 59 3.03 -18.88 24.51
C TYR A 59 2.79 -20.39 24.40
N ARG A 60 3.32 -21.20 25.34
CA ARG A 60 3.09 -22.66 25.42
C ARG A 60 1.62 -23.07 25.26
N TRP A 61 0.69 -22.26 25.77
CA TRP A 61 -0.75 -22.51 25.66
C TRP A 61 -1.28 -22.55 24.22
N MET A 62 -0.55 -21.98 23.25
CA MET A 62 -0.92 -22.03 21.82
C MET A 62 -0.55 -23.36 21.15
N GLU A 63 0.11 -24.28 21.85
CA GLU A 63 0.44 -25.62 21.36
C GLU A 63 -0.68 -26.65 21.60
N ASP A 64 -1.67 -26.30 22.45
CA ASP A 64 -2.81 -27.17 22.76
C ASP A 64 -3.90 -27.01 21.68
N ASP A 65 -4.12 -28.05 20.85
CA ASP A 65 -5.13 -28.14 19.79
C ASP A 65 -6.54 -28.53 20.29
#